data_AF-Q748S4-F1
#
_entry.id   AF-Q748S4-F1
#
_cell.length_a   1.000
_cell.length_b   1.000
_cell.length_c   1.000
_cell.angle_alpha   90.00
_cell.angle_beta   90.00
_cell.angle_gamma   90.00
#
_symmetry.space_group_name_H-M   'P 1'
#
loop_
_entity.id
_entity.type
_entity.pdbx_description
1 polymer ?
#
loop_
_entity_poly.entity_id
_entity_poly.type
_entity_poly.pdbx_seq_one_letter_code
_entity_poly.pdbx_strand_id
1 'polypeptide(L)'
;MKLAKKDWFFIVLIVVVVGVFWAISGEVRTKKVPLDTNHKRFYDAFAQGAGKLDLDRQCVECHHEKPGGIPFPKNHPVKPADGPMRCLFCHKFK
;
A
#
# COMPACT_ATOMS: atom_id res chain seq x y z
N MET A 1 -26.50 19.57 -21.48
CA MET A 1 -25.19 19.60 -22.19
C MET A 1 -25.17 18.46 -23.21
N LYS A 2 -24.86 18.73 -24.48
CA LYS A 2 -24.72 17.69 -25.51
C LYS A 2 -23.23 17.30 -25.60
N LEU A 3 -22.92 16.03 -25.39
CA LEU A 3 -21.58 15.51 -25.60
C LEU A 3 -21.26 15.55 -27.10
N ALA A 4 -20.19 16.25 -27.46
CA ALA A 4 -19.68 16.30 -28.82
C ALA A 4 -18.97 14.98 -29.19
N LYS A 5 -18.76 14.73 -30.48
CA LYS A 5 -18.01 13.54 -30.96
C LYS A 5 -16.60 13.43 -30.34
N LYS A 6 -15.96 14.56 -30.03
CA LYS A 6 -14.66 14.60 -29.32
C LYS A 6 -14.75 14.10 -27.88
N ASP A 7 -15.87 14.35 -27.20
CA ASP A 7 -16.09 13.88 -25.82
C ASP A 7 -16.25 12.36 -25.80
N TRP A 8 -16.89 11.78 -26.82
CA TRP A 8 -16.99 10.34 -27.00
C TRP A 8 -15.64 9.66 -27.17
N PHE A 9 -14.74 10.25 -27.97
CA PHE A 9 -13.37 9.74 -28.11
C PHE A 9 -12.62 9.75 -26.77
N PHE A 10 -12.74 10.84 -26.00
CA PHE A 10 -12.09 10.96 -24.71
C PHE A 10 -12.65 9.97 -23.67
N ILE A 11 -13.97 9.77 -23.65
CA ILE A 11 -14.62 8.78 -22.78
C ILE A 11 -14.14 7.36 -23.14
N VAL A 12 -14.10 7.01 -24.42
CA VAL A 12 -13.60 5.70 -24.87
C VAL A 12 -12.15 5.50 -24.45
N LEU A 13 -11.30 6.52 -24.60
CA LEU A 13 -9.91 6.44 -24.15
C LEU A 13 -9.79 6.19 -22.64
N ILE A 14 -10.58 6.89 -21.81
CA ILE A 14 -10.61 6.67 -20.36
C ILE A 14 -11.03 5.24 -20.05
N VAL A 15 -12.11 4.74 -20.68
CA VAL A 15 -12.59 3.37 -20.46
C VAL A 15 -11.53 2.34 -20.81
N VAL A 16 -10.80 2.53 -21.92
CA VAL A 16 -9.69 1.66 -22.31
C VAL A 16 -8.58 1.70 -21.27
N VAL A 17 -8.13 2.88 -20.85
CA VAL A 17 -7.06 3.03 -19.86
C VAL A 17 -7.44 2.36 -18.54
N VAL A 18 -8.63 2.66 -18.01
CA VAL A 18 -9.13 2.06 -16.76
C VAL A 18 -9.27 0.55 -16.90
N GLY A 19 -9.79 0.06 -18.04
CA GLY A 19 -9.91 -1.37 -18.32
C GLY A 19 -8.57 -2.09 -18.33
N VAL A 20 -7.54 -1.50 -18.96
CA VAL A 20 -6.17 -2.05 -18.96
C VAL A 20 -5.61 -2.10 -17.55
N PHE A 21 -5.68 -1.00 -16.79
CA PHE A 21 -5.17 -0.97 -15.41
C PHE A 21 -5.87 -1.97 -14.50
N TRP A 22 -7.18 -2.17 -14.69
CA TRP A 22 -7.94 -3.17 -13.95
C TRP A 22 -7.51 -4.60 -14.31
N ALA A 23 -7.33 -4.90 -15.60
CA ALA A 23 -6.89 -6.21 -16.06
C ALA A 23 -5.48 -6.60 -15.57
N ILE A 24 -4.56 -5.63 -15.43
CA ILE A 24 -3.18 -5.89 -14.99
C ILE A 24 -2.97 -5.81 -13.47
N SER A 25 -3.86 -5.13 -12.72
CA SER A 25 -3.62 -4.87 -11.28
C SER A 25 -3.57 -6.14 -10.43
N GLY A 26 -4.19 -7.23 -10.87
CA GLY A 26 -4.15 -8.53 -10.21
C GLY A 26 -4.59 -8.50 -8.75
N GLU A 27 -4.50 -9.65 -8.08
CA GLU A 27 -4.73 -9.75 -6.64
C GLU A 27 -3.50 -9.33 -5.84
N VAL A 28 -3.72 -8.73 -4.67
CA VAL A 28 -2.64 -8.36 -3.74
C VAL A 28 -2.01 -9.64 -3.17
N ARG A 29 -0.87 -10.04 -3.72
CA ARG A 29 -0.15 -11.29 -3.35
C ARG A 29 0.75 -11.15 -2.11
N THR A 30 0.82 -9.97 -1.53
CA THR A 30 1.65 -9.69 -0.35
C THR A 30 1.02 -10.25 0.91
N LYS A 31 1.86 -10.63 1.88
CA LYS A 31 1.38 -11.10 3.19
C LYS A 31 0.65 -9.95 3.91
N LYS A 32 -0.50 -10.25 4.51
CA LYS A 32 -1.21 -9.32 5.40
C LYS A 32 -0.47 -9.17 6.73
N VAL A 33 -0.67 -8.05 7.42
CA VAL A 33 -0.11 -7.82 8.76
C VAL A 33 -0.69 -8.87 9.72
N PRO A 34 0.12 -9.58 10.52
CA PRO A 34 -0.39 -10.54 11.51
C PRO A 34 -1.34 -9.85 12.51
N LEU A 35 -2.39 -10.52 12.95
CA LEU A 35 -3.19 -10.07 14.09
C LEU A 35 -2.73 -10.86 15.30
N ASP A 36 -1.67 -10.37 15.94
CA ASP A 36 -1.02 -10.97 17.10
C ASP A 36 -0.64 -9.88 18.12
N THR A 37 -0.06 -10.29 19.25
CA THR A 37 0.32 -9.37 20.34
C THR A 37 1.26 -8.25 19.88
N ASN A 38 2.15 -8.52 18.92
CA ASN A 38 3.12 -7.53 18.44
C ASN A 38 2.46 -6.47 17.53
N HIS A 39 1.40 -6.86 16.82
CA HIS A 39 0.78 -6.01 15.80
C HIS A 39 -0.59 -5.45 16.19
N LYS A 40 -1.22 -5.97 17.24
CA LYS A 40 -2.57 -5.59 17.68
C LYS A 40 -2.71 -4.08 17.90
N ARG A 41 -1.68 -3.42 18.47
CA ARG A 41 -1.69 -1.97 18.68
C ARG A 41 -1.91 -1.17 17.40
N PHE A 42 -1.42 -1.66 16.25
CA PHE A 42 -1.59 -0.98 14.97
C PHE A 42 -2.98 -1.20 14.37
N TYR A 43 -3.60 -2.37 14.61
CA TYR A 43 -5.00 -2.61 14.26
C TYR A 43 -5.91 -1.68 15.04
N ASP A 44 -5.71 -1.59 16.36
CA ASP A 44 -6.52 -0.75 17.23
C ASP A 44 -6.36 0.73 16.86
N ALA A 45 -5.12 1.20 16.65
CA ALA A 45 -4.85 2.57 16.22
C ALA A 45 -5.45 2.88 14.84
N PHE A 46 -5.35 1.95 13.88
CA PHE A 46 -5.96 2.13 12.56
C PHE A 46 -7.50 2.18 12.63
N ALA A 47 -8.12 1.35 13.47
CA ALA A 47 -9.56 1.38 13.72
C ALA A 47 -10.02 2.68 14.38
N GLN A 48 -9.15 3.32 15.17
CA GLN A 48 -9.38 4.64 15.78
C GLN A 48 -9.10 5.81 14.83
N GLY A 49 -8.71 5.55 13.58
CA GLY A 49 -8.52 6.59 12.55
C GLY A 49 -7.08 7.07 12.40
N ALA A 50 -6.09 6.39 12.96
CA ALA A 50 -4.68 6.75 12.75
C ALA A 50 -4.29 6.66 11.27
N GLY A 51 -3.52 7.65 10.81
CA GLY A 51 -3.02 7.71 9.45
C GLY A 51 -2.03 6.58 9.15
N LYS A 52 -2.16 5.92 7.99
CA LYS A 52 -1.29 4.80 7.60
C LYS A 52 0.19 5.17 7.59
N LEU A 53 0.54 6.39 7.16
CA LEU A 53 1.92 6.87 7.15
C LEU A 53 2.49 7.04 8.57
N ASP A 54 1.67 7.36 9.55
CA ASP A 54 2.11 7.51 10.94
C ASP A 54 2.34 6.14 11.59
N LEU A 55 1.53 5.14 11.22
CA LEU A 55 1.75 3.74 11.60
C LEU A 55 2.99 3.16 10.91
N ASP A 56 3.17 3.43 9.61
CA ASP A 56 4.32 2.96 8.81
C ASP A 56 5.67 3.41 9.41
N ARG A 57 5.74 4.60 10.04
CA ARG A 57 6.94 5.08 10.72
C ARG A 57 7.35 4.21 11.92
N GLN A 58 6.37 3.61 12.60
CA GLN A 58 6.60 2.80 13.80
C GLN A 58 7.06 1.37 13.44
N CYS A 59 6.76 0.88 12.23
CA CYS A 59 7.17 -0.46 11.80
C CYS A 59 8.70 -0.65 11.84
N VAL A 60 9.47 0.43 11.63
CA VAL A 60 10.93 0.42 11.56
C VAL A 60 11.59 0.16 12.92
N GLU A 61 10.85 0.29 14.03
CA GLU A 61 11.33 -0.09 15.37
C GLU A 61 11.80 -1.54 15.40
N CYS A 62 11.08 -2.42 14.71
CA CYS A 62 11.41 -3.85 14.61
C CYS A 62 11.86 -4.26 13.21
N HIS A 63 11.23 -3.76 12.14
CA HIS A 63 11.55 -4.15 10.77
C HIS A 63 12.61 -3.24 10.13
N HIS A 64 13.87 -3.64 10.26
CA HIS A 64 15.02 -2.90 9.73
C HIS A 64 16.22 -3.80 9.45
N GLU A 65 17.21 -3.29 8.71
CA GLU A 65 18.41 -4.04 8.29
C GLU A 65 19.55 -4.06 9.33
N LYS A 66 19.53 -3.14 10.32
CA LYS A 66 20.51 -3.08 11.41
C LYS A 66 20.49 -4.34 12.30
N PRO A 67 21.60 -4.66 12.99
CA PRO A 67 21.67 -5.80 13.91
C PRO A 67 20.63 -5.67 15.03
N GLY A 68 19.93 -6.78 15.31
CA GLY A 68 18.89 -6.85 16.34
C GLY A 68 17.45 -6.64 15.85
N GLY A 69 17.26 -6.28 14.57
CA GLY A 69 15.95 -6.17 13.93
C GLY A 69 15.47 -7.43 13.21
N ILE A 70 14.29 -7.32 12.59
CA ILE A 70 13.71 -8.30 11.66
C ILE A 70 14.05 -7.84 10.24
N PRO A 71 15.08 -8.43 9.59
CA PRO A 71 15.53 -7.99 8.28
C PRO A 71 14.50 -8.29 7.20
N PHE A 72 14.47 -7.43 6.18
CA PHE A 72 13.64 -7.67 5.01
C PHE A 72 14.24 -8.76 4.10
N PRO A 73 13.39 -9.50 3.34
CA PRO A 73 13.88 -10.40 2.31
C PRO A 73 14.73 -9.68 1.25
N LYS A 74 15.65 -10.41 0.59
CA LYS A 74 16.61 -9.86 -0.39
C LYS A 74 16.01 -8.96 -1.49
N ASN A 75 14.79 -9.25 -1.92
CA ASN A 75 14.10 -8.51 -2.99
C ASN A 75 12.96 -7.61 -2.47
N HIS A 76 12.95 -7.32 -1.17
CA HIS A 76 11.98 -6.39 -0.62
C HIS A 76 12.29 -4.97 -1.12
N PRO A 77 11.28 -4.14 -1.43
CA PRO A 77 11.50 -2.74 -1.76
C PRO A 77 12.33 -2.03 -0.70
N VAL A 78 13.29 -1.22 -1.15
CA VAL A 78 14.14 -0.40 -0.28
C VAL A 78 13.36 0.85 0.15
N LYS A 79 13.71 1.42 1.31
CA LYS A 79 13.10 2.66 1.80
C LYS A 79 13.26 3.77 0.74
N PRO A 80 12.19 4.53 0.40
CA PRO A 80 12.29 5.66 -0.51
C PRO A 80 13.15 6.78 0.08
N ALA A 81 13.65 7.68 -0.78
CA ALA A 81 14.43 8.85 -0.36
C ALA A 81 13.64 9.75 0.59
N ASP A 82 12.35 9.97 0.28
CA ASP A 82 11.45 10.79 1.08
C ASP A 82 10.38 9.95 1.79
N GLY A 83 10.23 10.18 3.10
CA GLY A 83 9.18 9.58 3.93
C GLY A 83 9.47 8.17 4.46
N PRO A 84 8.50 7.56 5.17
CA PRO A 84 8.60 6.18 5.60
C PRO A 84 8.40 5.22 4.42
N MET A 85 8.94 4.01 4.55
CA MET A 85 8.53 2.91 3.69
C MET A 85 7.04 2.66 3.92
N ARG A 86 6.23 2.63 2.85
CA ARG A 86 4.76 2.54 2.97
C ARG A 86 4.30 1.10 3.22
N CYS A 87 4.63 0.56 4.39
CA CYS A 87 4.37 -0.83 4.78
C CYS A 87 2.89 -1.22 4.54
N LEU A 88 1.95 -0.41 5.04
CA LEU A 88 0.51 -0.65 4.95
C LEU A 88 -0.10 -0.38 3.57
N PHE A 89 0.69 0.13 2.61
CA PHE A 89 0.26 0.20 1.22
C PHE A 89 0.26 -1.19 0.58
N CYS A 90 1.31 -1.97 0.83
CA CYS A 90 1.46 -3.33 0.30
C CYS A 90 0.91 -4.37 1.29
N HIS A 91 1.23 -4.28 2.57
CA HIS A 91 0.84 -5.23 3.61
C HIS A 91 -0.45 -4.75 4.29
N LYS A 92 -1.60 -5.15 3.74
CA LYS A 92 -2.90 -4.76 4.30
C LYS A 92 -3.11 -5.39 5.68
N PHE A 93 -3.89 -4.71 6.52
CA PHE A 93 -4.50 -5.35 7.68
C PHE A 93 -5.46 -6.47 7.22
N LYS A 94 -5.69 -7.44 8.10
CA LYS A 94 -6.50 -8.62 7.81
C LYS A 94 -7.94 -8.29 7.50
#